data_AF-A0A5B1BKF3-F1
#
_entry.id   AF-A0A5B1BKF3-F1
#
_cell.length_a   1.000
_cell.length_b   1.000
_cell.length_c   1.000
_cell.angle_alpha   90.00
_cell.angle_beta   90.00
_cell.angle_gamma   90.00
#
_symmetry.space_group_name_H-M   'P 1'
#
loop_
_entity.id
_entity.type
_entity.pdbx_description
1 polymer ?
#
loop_
_entity_poly.entity_id
_entity_poly.type
_entity_poly.pdbx_seq_one_letter_code
_entity_poly.pdbx_strand_id
1 'polypeptide(L)'
;MENLTTIKPDSINPTSPSEVTFCLYTQVMHRALNHFNTKIGTMSSPISIDSLVEQNIKGIPQFCPSDVFKITLQLENVTKGEQIQLYYIKIQNGSKSSDPNISWDSIFQNTTEPQFTQAPDGSLFITPSSSDGSTACSISLTINDTITVGYDLLYTILFSYTNPNGKSFFFSIDPLMKISSST
;
A
#
# COMPACT_ATOMS: atom_id res chain seq x y z
N MET A 1 -8.69 -29.90 -24.04
CA MET A 1 -8.40 -28.46 -24.18
C MET A 1 -9.54 -27.75 -23.48
N GLU A 2 -9.35 -27.42 -22.21
CA GLU A 2 -10.36 -26.67 -21.44
C GLU A 2 -10.30 -25.19 -21.85
N ASN A 3 -11.48 -24.63 -22.07
CA ASN A 3 -11.68 -23.31 -22.62
C ASN A 3 -11.41 -22.26 -21.52
N LEU A 4 -10.26 -21.60 -21.58
CA LEU A 4 -9.81 -20.57 -20.61
C LEU A 4 -10.56 -19.22 -20.73
N THR A 5 -11.76 -19.20 -21.30
CA THR A 5 -12.56 -17.98 -21.48
C THR A 5 -13.81 -18.01 -20.62
N THR A 6 -13.62 -17.78 -19.31
CA THR A 6 -14.46 -16.91 -18.45
C THR A 6 -14.02 -17.11 -16.99
N ILE A 7 -12.84 -16.62 -16.63
CA ILE A 7 -12.64 -16.21 -15.24
C ILE A 7 -13.43 -14.89 -15.13
N LYS A 8 -14.64 -14.95 -14.58
CA LYS A 8 -15.30 -13.74 -14.10
C LYS A 8 -14.31 -13.07 -13.13
N PRO A 9 -13.95 -11.79 -13.29
CA PRO A 9 -13.24 -11.11 -12.22
C PRO A 9 -14.05 -11.31 -10.95
N ASP A 10 -13.39 -11.79 -9.89
CA ASP A 10 -14.02 -11.92 -8.57
C ASP A 10 -14.82 -10.66 -8.32
N SER A 11 -16.09 -10.80 -7.97
CA SER A 11 -16.91 -9.66 -7.59
C SER A 11 -16.14 -8.91 -6.51
N ILE A 12 -15.69 -7.71 -6.87
CA ILE A 12 -14.89 -6.80 -6.07
C ILE A 12 -15.78 -6.29 -4.94
N ASN A 13 -16.07 -7.16 -3.97
CA ASN A 13 -16.91 -6.85 -2.85
C ASN A 13 -16.08 -5.98 -1.89
N PRO A 14 -16.55 -4.77 -1.58
CA PRO A 14 -15.90 -3.97 -0.58
C PRO A 14 -15.91 -4.69 0.78
N THR A 15 -14.83 -4.58 1.54
CA THR A 15 -14.74 -5.06 2.93
C THR A 15 -14.45 -3.89 3.85
N SER A 16 -14.93 -3.89 5.09
CA SER A 16 -14.70 -2.76 6.03
C SER A 16 -13.73 -3.16 7.15
N PRO A 17 -12.43 -3.34 6.85
CA PRO A 17 -11.43 -3.67 7.86
C PRO A 17 -11.09 -2.43 8.70
N SER A 18 -10.66 -2.64 9.94
CA SER A 18 -9.98 -1.62 10.74
C SER A 18 -8.48 -1.52 10.41
N GLU A 19 -7.90 -2.57 9.83
CA GLU A 19 -6.48 -2.67 9.50
C GLU A 19 -6.26 -3.60 8.31
N VAL A 20 -5.39 -3.17 7.38
CA VAL A 20 -4.91 -3.97 6.26
C VAL A 20 -3.47 -4.38 6.54
N THR A 21 -3.24 -5.68 6.63
CA THR A 21 -1.91 -6.26 6.86
C THR A 21 -1.44 -6.97 5.60
N PHE A 22 -0.26 -6.60 5.14
CA PHE A 22 0.46 -7.25 4.05
C PHE A 22 1.56 -8.13 4.62
N CYS A 23 1.39 -9.44 4.47
CA CYS A 23 2.34 -10.46 4.91
C CYS A 23 3.40 -10.68 3.83
N LEU A 24 4.64 -10.29 4.14
CA LEU A 24 5.81 -10.38 3.29
C LEU A 24 6.63 -11.61 3.65
N TYR A 25 6.35 -12.73 3.00
CA TYR A 25 7.13 -13.95 3.21
C TYR A 25 8.53 -13.81 2.62
N THR A 26 9.56 -14.07 3.41
CA THR A 26 10.97 -14.01 2.95
C THR A 26 11.21 -14.85 1.70
N GLN A 27 10.61 -16.04 1.61
CA GLN A 27 10.65 -16.90 0.42
C GLN A 27 10.09 -16.23 -0.84
N VAL A 28 9.00 -15.47 -0.71
CA VAL A 28 8.42 -14.69 -1.80
C VAL A 28 9.39 -13.59 -2.24
N MET A 29 10.00 -12.88 -1.29
CA MET A 29 10.99 -11.84 -1.59
C MET A 29 12.19 -12.43 -2.34
N HIS A 30 12.72 -13.57 -1.88
CA HIS A 30 13.79 -14.29 -2.56
C HIS A 30 13.37 -14.79 -3.95
N ARG A 31 12.12 -15.26 -4.11
CA ARG A 31 11.59 -15.66 -5.42
C ARG A 31 11.52 -14.47 -6.37
N ALA A 32 11.02 -13.33 -5.89
CA ALA A 32 10.93 -12.07 -6.64
C ALA A 32 12.31 -11.66 -7.18
N LEU A 33 13.34 -11.71 -6.32
CA LEU A 33 14.72 -11.36 -6.69
C LEU A 33 15.36 -12.29 -7.72
N ASN A 34 15.04 -13.59 -7.67
CA ASN A 34 15.73 -14.61 -8.47
C ASN A 34 15.00 -15.01 -9.76
N HIS A 35 13.67 -14.86 -9.83
CA HIS A 35 12.85 -15.45 -10.91
C HIS A 35 12.11 -14.44 -11.76
N PHE A 36 11.95 -13.21 -11.28
CA PHE A 36 11.45 -12.14 -12.13
C PHE A 36 12.66 -11.59 -12.88
N ASN A 37 12.48 -11.27 -14.17
CA ASN A 37 13.50 -10.76 -15.08
C ASN A 37 13.87 -9.30 -14.72
N THR A 38 13.99 -9.04 -13.43
CA THR A 38 14.07 -7.73 -12.79
C THR A 38 15.52 -7.39 -12.54
N LYS A 39 15.87 -6.18 -12.96
CA LYS A 39 17.04 -5.45 -12.49
C LYS A 39 17.08 -5.48 -10.95
N ILE A 40 18.25 -5.24 -10.35
CA ILE A 40 18.37 -4.99 -8.91
C ILE A 40 17.34 -3.90 -8.56
N GLY A 41 16.33 -4.23 -7.74
CA GLY A 41 15.31 -3.26 -7.37
C GLY A 41 15.96 -2.04 -6.73
N THR A 42 15.73 -0.86 -7.32
CA THR A 42 16.20 0.43 -6.80
C THR A 42 15.00 1.25 -6.36
N MET A 43 15.24 2.28 -5.55
CA MET A 43 14.18 3.21 -5.14
C MET A 43 13.46 3.84 -6.35
N SER A 44 14.18 4.09 -7.45
CA SER A 44 13.65 4.65 -8.70
C SER A 44 12.98 3.63 -9.63
N SER A 45 13.21 2.34 -9.40
CA SER A 45 12.67 1.24 -10.20
C SER A 45 12.47 0.02 -9.29
N PRO A 46 11.51 0.09 -8.35
CA PRO A 46 11.26 -0.99 -7.40
C PRO A 46 10.72 -2.25 -8.10
N ILE A 47 10.85 -3.39 -7.42
CA ILE A 47 10.27 -4.65 -7.88
C ILE A 47 8.82 -4.71 -7.40
N SER A 48 7.84 -4.70 -8.32
CA SER A 48 6.43 -4.92 -7.98
C SER A 48 6.20 -6.39 -7.61
N ILE A 49 5.49 -6.61 -6.49
CA ILE A 49 5.25 -7.95 -5.93
C ILE A 49 3.78 -8.20 -5.54
N ASP A 50 2.86 -7.34 -5.97
CA ASP A 50 1.42 -7.36 -5.68
C ASP A 50 0.81 -8.76 -5.67
N SER A 51 1.03 -9.51 -6.75
CA SER A 51 0.49 -10.87 -6.94
C SER A 51 1.08 -11.94 -6.02
N LEU A 52 2.12 -11.60 -5.27
CA LEU A 52 2.88 -12.53 -4.42
C LEU A 52 2.71 -12.23 -2.92
N VAL A 53 2.09 -11.10 -2.58
CA VAL A 53 1.87 -10.70 -1.18
C VAL A 53 0.53 -11.22 -0.71
N GLU A 54 0.48 -11.76 0.50
CA GLU A 54 -0.78 -12.14 1.13
C GLU A 54 -1.31 -10.96 1.95
N GLN A 55 -2.63 -10.76 1.89
CA GLN A 55 -3.32 -9.75 2.68
C GLN A 55 -4.40 -10.39 3.57
N ASN A 56 -4.63 -9.80 4.74
CA ASN A 56 -5.66 -10.27 5.69
C ASN A 56 -7.11 -10.03 5.24
N ILE A 57 -7.31 -9.29 4.14
CA ILE A 57 -8.63 -8.96 3.58
C ILE A 57 -8.85 -9.61 2.21
N LYS A 58 -10.11 -9.93 1.90
CA LYS A 58 -10.52 -10.40 0.55
C LYS A 58 -11.35 -9.33 -0.13
N GLY A 59 -10.88 -8.78 -1.25
CA GLY A 59 -11.54 -7.69 -1.97
C GLY A 59 -10.90 -6.32 -1.72
N ILE A 60 -11.63 -5.26 -2.05
CA ILE A 60 -11.16 -3.88 -1.86
C ILE A 60 -11.55 -3.39 -0.46
N PRO A 61 -10.60 -2.93 0.36
CA PRO A 61 -10.94 -2.30 1.64
C PRO A 61 -11.72 -1.01 1.42
N GLN A 62 -12.80 -0.83 2.16
CA GLN A 62 -13.68 0.31 2.19
C GLN A 62 -13.74 0.87 3.59
N PHE A 63 -13.47 2.17 3.70
CA PHE A 63 -13.48 2.88 4.96
C PHE A 63 -14.53 4.00 4.95
N CYS A 64 -15.06 4.30 6.12
CA CYS A 64 -16.10 5.29 6.40
C CYS A 64 -15.53 6.52 7.14
N PRO A 65 -16.30 7.61 7.25
CA PRO A 65 -15.86 8.78 8.01
C PRO A 65 -15.51 8.41 9.46
N SER A 66 -14.42 8.99 9.98
CA SER A 66 -13.82 8.67 11.29
C SER A 66 -13.10 7.33 11.42
N ASP A 67 -13.10 6.47 10.39
CA ASP A 67 -12.29 5.25 10.42
C ASP A 67 -10.81 5.58 10.38
N VAL A 68 -10.00 4.71 11.01
CA VAL A 68 -8.55 4.74 10.89
C VAL A 68 -8.14 3.75 9.81
N PHE A 69 -7.64 4.28 8.70
CA PHE A 69 -6.96 3.51 7.68
C PHE A 69 -5.54 3.16 8.15
N LYS A 70 -5.35 1.92 8.60
CA LYS A 70 -4.04 1.41 9.01
C LYS A 70 -3.51 0.39 8.01
N ILE A 71 -2.31 0.65 7.50
CA ILE A 71 -1.52 -0.30 6.70
C ILE A 71 -0.38 -0.80 7.56
N THR A 72 -0.21 -2.12 7.59
CA THR A 72 0.93 -2.77 8.23
C THR A 72 1.64 -3.67 7.22
N LEU A 73 2.94 -3.49 7.07
CA LEU A 73 3.83 -4.45 6.40
C LEU A 73 4.50 -5.30 7.47
N GLN A 74 4.47 -6.62 7.31
CA GLN A 74 5.05 -7.56 8.26
C GLN A 74 5.86 -8.62 7.52
N LEU A 75 7.13 -8.79 7.88
CA LEU A 75 7.94 -9.90 7.41
C LEU A 75 7.57 -11.19 8.13
N GLU A 76 7.39 -12.25 7.34
CA GLU A 76 7.07 -13.59 7.82
C GLU A 76 8.20 -14.58 7.50
N ASN A 77 8.40 -15.55 8.39
CA ASN A 77 9.50 -16.53 8.32
C ASN A 77 10.89 -15.88 8.27
N VAL A 78 11.12 -14.93 9.18
CA VAL A 78 12.34 -14.11 9.25
C VAL A 78 13.55 -14.94 9.65
N THR A 79 14.61 -14.84 8.86
CA THR A 79 15.96 -15.31 9.20
C THR A 79 16.74 -14.17 9.85
N LYS A 80 17.71 -14.50 10.73
CA LYS A 80 18.55 -13.49 11.40
C LYS A 80 19.19 -12.53 10.37
N GLY A 81 19.00 -11.23 10.58
CA GLY A 81 19.56 -10.17 9.73
C GLY A 81 18.62 -9.68 8.63
N GLU A 82 17.46 -10.31 8.43
CA GLU A 82 16.43 -9.83 7.52
C GLU A 82 15.60 -8.72 8.15
N GLN A 83 15.38 -7.63 7.41
CA GLN A 83 14.65 -6.46 7.86
C GLN A 83 13.87 -5.83 6.72
N ILE A 84 12.79 -5.13 7.06
CA ILE A 84 12.09 -4.22 6.16
C ILE A 84 12.16 -2.79 6.67
N GLN A 85 12.09 -1.85 5.74
CA GLN A 85 11.94 -0.44 6.02
C GLN A 85 10.93 0.17 5.06
N LEU A 86 9.86 0.74 5.60
CA LEU A 86 8.89 1.51 4.83
C LEU A 86 9.49 2.88 4.50
N TYR A 87 9.38 3.31 3.25
CA TYR A 87 9.83 4.64 2.82
C TYR A 87 8.65 5.60 2.71
N TYR A 88 7.62 5.21 1.97
CA TYR A 88 6.40 6.01 1.85
C TYR A 88 5.21 5.17 1.40
N ILE A 89 4.03 5.73 1.61
CA ILE A 89 2.81 5.41 0.87
C ILE A 89 2.46 6.61 -0.01
N LYS A 90 2.30 6.37 -1.31
CA LYS A 90 1.81 7.37 -2.27
C LYS A 90 0.34 7.10 -2.53
N ILE A 91 -0.55 8.03 -2.22
CA ILE A 91 -1.98 7.92 -2.49
C ILE A 91 -2.34 8.81 -3.69
N GLN A 92 -3.15 8.28 -4.60
CA GLN A 92 -3.63 8.97 -5.78
C GLN A 92 -5.13 8.78 -5.92
N ASN A 93 -5.79 9.81 -6.48
CA ASN A 93 -7.18 9.69 -6.90
C ASN A 93 -7.27 8.66 -8.04
N GLY A 94 -7.93 7.52 -7.79
CA GLY A 94 -8.24 6.50 -8.79
C GLY A 94 -9.52 6.80 -9.58
N SER A 95 -10.31 7.76 -9.12
CA SER A 95 -11.54 8.20 -9.78
C SER A 95 -11.19 8.84 -11.13
N LYS A 96 -11.84 8.39 -12.21
CA LYS A 96 -11.74 9.02 -13.55
C LYS A 96 -12.32 10.44 -13.63
N SER A 97 -12.78 11.00 -12.51
CA SER A 97 -13.30 12.37 -12.45
C SER A 97 -12.17 13.35 -12.73
N SER A 98 -12.43 14.28 -13.64
CA SER A 98 -11.55 15.24 -14.30
C SER A 98 -10.71 16.19 -13.43
N ASP A 99 -10.69 16.04 -12.11
CA ASP A 99 -9.88 16.84 -11.20
C ASP A 99 -8.83 15.96 -10.50
N PRO A 100 -7.56 16.00 -10.96
CA PRO A 100 -6.47 15.31 -10.28
C PRO A 100 -6.11 15.95 -8.94
N ASN A 101 -6.56 17.19 -8.68
CA ASN A 101 -6.21 17.96 -7.50
C ASN A 101 -7.29 17.82 -6.43
N ILE A 102 -7.37 16.64 -5.80
CA ILE A 102 -8.15 16.52 -4.57
C ILE A 102 -7.44 17.28 -3.45
N SER A 103 -8.22 18.03 -2.66
CA SER A 103 -7.79 18.57 -1.38
C SER A 103 -7.70 17.43 -0.36
N TRP A 104 -6.50 16.92 -0.09
CA TRP A 104 -6.32 15.73 0.76
C TRP A 104 -6.79 15.91 2.21
N ASP A 105 -6.81 17.15 2.70
CA ASP A 105 -7.39 17.53 3.99
C ASP A 105 -8.92 17.32 4.05
N SER A 106 -9.60 17.26 2.90
CA SER A 106 -11.03 16.88 2.83
C SER A 106 -11.26 15.37 2.97
N ILE A 107 -10.22 14.55 2.77
CA ILE A 107 -10.29 13.08 2.85
C ILE A 107 -9.67 12.56 4.14
N PHE A 108 -8.51 13.07 4.52
CA PHE A 108 -7.76 12.62 5.68
C PHE A 108 -7.56 13.76 6.66
N GLN A 109 -7.57 13.44 7.95
CA GLN A 109 -7.24 14.40 8.99
C GLN A 109 -5.73 14.62 9.07
N ASN A 110 -5.32 15.81 9.52
CA ASN A 110 -3.94 16.16 9.87
C ASN A 110 -2.91 16.00 8.72
N THR A 111 -3.32 16.17 7.47
CA THR A 111 -2.42 16.12 6.29
C THR A 111 -1.40 17.25 6.21
N THR A 112 -1.33 18.12 7.23
CA THR A 112 -0.37 19.22 7.35
C THR A 112 0.85 18.87 8.21
N GLU A 113 0.89 17.67 8.82
CA GLU A 113 2.05 17.24 9.60
C GLU A 113 3.28 16.97 8.71
N PRO A 114 4.52 17.00 9.26
CA PRO A 114 5.75 16.87 8.47
C PRO A 114 5.89 15.55 7.69
N GLN A 115 5.16 14.51 8.12
CA GLN A 115 5.14 13.20 7.46
C GLN A 115 4.34 13.20 6.14
N PHE A 116 3.58 14.26 5.87
CA PHE A 116 2.78 14.41 4.67
C PHE A 116 3.46 15.34 3.66
N THR A 117 3.41 14.97 2.40
CA THR A 117 3.88 15.81 1.31
C THR A 117 2.93 15.70 0.13
N GLN A 118 2.32 16.81 -0.26
CA GLN A 118 1.54 16.87 -1.49
C GLN A 118 2.48 17.13 -2.66
N ALA A 119 2.47 16.24 -3.64
CA ALA A 119 3.28 16.37 -4.83
C ALA A 119 2.58 17.23 -5.90
N PRO A 120 3.34 17.81 -6.86
CA PRO A 120 2.77 18.61 -7.95
C PRO A 120 1.80 17.84 -8.87
N ASP A 121 1.87 16.51 -8.87
CA ASP A 121 0.95 15.64 -9.62
C ASP A 121 -0.39 15.41 -8.89
N GLY A 122 -0.63 16.11 -7.79
CA GLY A 122 -1.83 15.99 -6.97
C GLY A 122 -1.81 14.81 -6.00
N SER A 123 -0.76 13.98 -5.97
CA SER A 123 -0.67 12.85 -5.06
C SER A 123 -0.26 13.23 -3.63
N LEU A 124 -0.66 12.41 -2.66
CA LEU A 124 -0.25 12.53 -1.26
C LEU A 124 0.82 11.49 -0.95
N PHE A 125 1.99 11.92 -0.51
CA PHE A 125 3.02 11.06 0.06
C PHE A 125 2.94 11.08 1.57
N ILE A 126 3.04 9.91 2.19
CA ILE A 126 3.06 9.73 3.64
C ILE A 126 4.31 8.94 3.97
N THR A 127 5.22 9.55 4.74
CA THR A 127 6.43 8.89 5.23
C THR A 127 6.22 8.41 6.67
N PRO A 128 6.81 7.29 7.08
CA PRO A 128 6.71 6.88 8.48
C PRO A 128 7.50 7.84 9.36
N SER A 129 6.96 8.15 10.55
CA SER A 129 7.58 9.04 11.54
C SER A 129 8.89 8.49 12.12
N SER A 130 9.11 7.18 12.04
CA SER A 130 10.37 6.50 12.36
C SER A 130 10.74 5.52 11.25
N SER A 131 11.98 5.57 10.78
CA SER A 131 12.47 4.78 9.66
C SER A 131 13.45 3.67 10.09
N ASP A 132 13.20 3.04 11.23
CA ASP A 132 14.10 2.02 11.76
C ASP A 132 13.81 0.65 11.12
N GLY A 133 14.86 -0.02 10.67
CA GLY A 133 14.77 -1.38 10.14
C GLY A 133 14.17 -2.33 11.16
N SER A 134 13.04 -2.93 10.83
CA SER A 134 12.24 -3.77 11.72
C SER A 134 11.71 -4.99 10.95
N THR A 135 11.07 -5.92 11.64
CA THR A 135 10.29 -6.99 10.99
C THR A 135 8.86 -6.56 10.70
N ALA A 136 8.41 -5.42 11.23
CA ALA A 136 7.10 -4.85 10.97
C ALA A 136 7.15 -3.32 10.96
N CYS A 137 6.35 -2.70 10.09
CA CYS A 137 6.17 -1.25 10.03
C CYS A 137 4.74 -0.91 9.63
N SER A 138 4.23 0.22 10.12
CA SER A 138 2.85 0.62 9.88
C SER A 138 2.71 2.11 9.68
N ILE A 139 1.73 2.51 8.86
CA ILE A 139 1.24 3.88 8.74
C ILE A 139 -0.26 3.88 9.05
N SER A 140 -0.74 4.93 9.68
CA SER A 140 -2.15 5.11 10.00
C SER A 140 -2.60 6.51 9.59
N LEU A 141 -3.78 6.57 8.96
CA LEU A 141 -4.46 7.80 8.57
C LEU A 141 -5.87 7.78 9.12
N THR A 142 -6.32 8.88 9.69
CA THR A 142 -7.73 9.01 10.09
C THR A 142 -8.50 9.65 8.94
N ILE A 143 -9.62 9.05 8.58
CA ILE A 143 -10.51 9.58 7.54
C ILE A 143 -11.33 10.73 8.12
N ASN A 144 -11.40 11.81 7.35
CA ASN A 144 -12.13 13.00 7.72
C ASN A 144 -13.62 12.66 7.94
N ASP A 145 -14.16 13.11 9.06
CA ASP A 145 -15.54 12.90 9.49
C ASP A 145 -16.55 13.63 8.60
N THR A 146 -16.10 14.63 7.84
CA THR A 146 -16.92 15.48 6.98
C THR A 146 -16.99 15.02 5.51
N ILE A 147 -16.47 13.83 5.18
CA ILE A 147 -16.54 13.30 3.80
C ILE A 147 -18.00 13.12 3.37
N THR A 148 -18.37 13.77 2.27
CA THR A 148 -19.71 13.73 1.67
C THR A 148 -19.77 13.03 0.31
N VAL A 149 -18.62 12.61 -0.22
CA VAL A 149 -18.50 11.94 -1.52
C VAL A 149 -17.60 10.71 -1.40
N GLY A 150 -17.93 9.63 -2.11
CA GLY A 150 -17.07 8.45 -2.18
C GLY A 150 -15.87 8.64 -3.12
N TYR A 151 -14.73 8.07 -2.75
CA TYR A 151 -13.48 8.08 -3.51
C TYR A 151 -12.97 6.65 -3.75
N ASP A 152 -12.58 6.36 -4.99
CA ASP A 152 -11.74 5.21 -5.31
C ASP A 152 -10.28 5.69 -5.28
N LEU A 153 -9.45 5.17 -4.39
CA LEU A 153 -8.06 5.60 -4.23
C LEU A 153 -7.09 4.47 -4.63
N LEU A 154 -6.07 4.85 -5.38
CA LEU A 154 -4.89 4.04 -5.66
C LEU A 154 -3.84 4.36 -4.61
N TYR A 155 -3.16 3.35 -4.08
CA TYR A 155 -2.02 3.62 -3.21
C TYR A 155 -0.84 2.70 -3.52
N THR A 156 0.35 3.27 -3.56
CA THR A 156 1.62 2.58 -3.77
C THR A 156 2.40 2.58 -2.45
N ILE A 157 2.73 1.40 -1.95
CA ILE A 157 3.59 1.20 -0.79
C ILE A 157 5.01 0.95 -1.28
N LEU A 158 5.95 1.84 -0.99
CA LEU A 158 7.37 1.63 -1.30
C LEU A 158 8.14 1.25 -0.03
N PHE A 159 8.85 0.13 -0.09
CA PHE A 159 9.66 -0.34 1.03
C PHE A 159 10.98 -0.96 0.54
N SER A 160 11.95 -1.07 1.43
CA SER A 160 13.13 -1.91 1.21
C SER A 160 13.06 -3.19 2.03
N TYR A 161 13.68 -4.22 1.50
CA TYR A 161 13.97 -5.47 2.19
C TYR A 161 15.48 -5.69 2.17
N THR A 162 16.04 -5.85 3.37
CA THR A 162 17.45 -6.21 3.57
C THR A 162 17.52 -7.71 3.76
N ASN A 163 18.28 -8.38 2.91
CA ASN A 163 18.47 -9.82 2.98
C ASN A 163 19.51 -10.20 4.07
N PRO A 164 19.72 -11.50 4.37
CA PRO A 164 20.68 -11.92 5.39
C PRO A 164 22.13 -11.49 5.14
N ASN A 165 22.49 -11.18 3.89
CA ASN A 165 23.83 -10.71 3.50
C ASN A 165 23.99 -9.20 3.65
N GLY A 166 23.00 -8.50 4.22
CA GLY A 166 23.01 -7.05 4.41
C GLY A 166 22.75 -6.24 3.14
N LYS A 167 22.33 -6.88 2.04
CA LYS A 167 22.01 -6.19 0.80
C LYS A 167 20.53 -5.79 0.81
N SER A 168 20.27 -4.50 0.62
CA SER A 168 18.93 -3.95 0.51
C SER A 168 18.43 -3.91 -0.93
N PHE A 169 17.16 -4.23 -1.11
CA PHE A 169 16.44 -4.22 -2.37
C PHE A 169 15.12 -3.49 -2.19
N PHE A 170 14.64 -2.81 -3.22
CA PHE A 170 13.41 -2.01 -3.15
C PHE A 170 12.25 -2.71 -3.86
N PHE A 171 11.09 -2.65 -3.22
CA PHE A 171 9.85 -3.30 -3.63
C PHE A 171 8.67 -2.37 -3.54
N SER A 172 7.66 -2.63 -4.37
CA SER A 172 6.38 -1.91 -4.33
C SER A 172 5.19 -2.86 -4.30
N ILE A 173 4.11 -2.37 -3.68
CA ILE A 173 2.77 -2.96 -3.72
C ILE A 173 1.81 -1.82 -4.09
N ASP A 174 0.95 -2.03 -5.08
CA ASP A 174 0.00 -1.08 -5.68
C ASP A 174 -1.48 -1.52 -5.52
N PRO A 175 -1.97 -1.70 -4.28
CA PRO A 175 -3.36 -2.05 -3.99
C PRO A 175 -4.37 -0.91 -4.28
N LEU A 176 -5.66 -1.29 -4.22
CA LEU A 176 -6.81 -0.39 -4.32
C LEU A 176 -7.48 -0.21 -2.95
N MET A 177 -8.06 0.96 -2.69
CA MET A 177 -9.00 1.16 -1.57
C MET A 177 -10.19 2.03 -1.99
N LYS A 178 -11.25 1.96 -1.19
CA LYS A 178 -12.43 2.81 -1.30
C LYS A 178 -12.60 3.61 -0.01
N ILE A 179 -13.01 4.86 -0.16
CA ILE A 179 -13.52 5.67 0.93
C ILE A 179 -14.95 6.02 0.56
N SER A 180 -15.91 5.73 1.43
CA SER A 180 -17.32 6.03 1.19
C SER A 180 -17.79 7.08 2.16
N SER A 181 -18.55 8.07 1.69
CA SER A 181 -19.44 8.82 2.57
C SER A 181 -20.50 7.88 3.12
N SER A 182 -20.85 8.02 4.40
CA SER A 182 -21.92 7.26 5.04
C SER A 182 -23.30 7.75 4.56
N THR A 183 -23.60 7.49 3.28
CA THR A 183 -24.92 7.67 2.65
C THR A 183 -25.07 6.72 1.47
#